data_AF-A0A529TF44-F1
#
_entry.id   AF-A0A529TF44-F1
#
_cell.length_a   1.000
_cell.length_b   1.000
_cell.length_c   1.000
_cell.angle_alpha   90.00
_cell.angle_beta   90.00
_cell.angle_gamma   90.00
#
_symmetry.space_group_name_H-M   'P 1'
#
loop_
_entity.id
_entity.type
_entity.pdbx_description
1 polymer ?
#
loop_
_entity_poly.entity_id
_entity_poly.type
_entity_poly.pdbx_seq_one_letter_code
_entity_poly.pdbx_strand_id
1 'polypeptide(L)' 'MSSTLRVLWTIAPAIAPRPFINCNRCGGFRPYKCSEKFRVNANGKRIDVWLIYRCSGCENSWNFTILERQNRHDI' A
#
# COMPACT_ATOMS: atom_id res chain seq x y z
N MET A 1 48.42 -6.20 -2.58
CA MET A 1 47.29 -6.22 -1.63
C MET A 1 46.06 -5.73 -2.38
N SER A 2 45.09 -6.60 -2.65
CA SER A 2 43.87 -6.22 -3.37
C SER A 2 42.87 -5.63 -2.39
N SER A 3 42.60 -4.33 -2.49
CA SER A 3 41.53 -3.67 -1.73
C SER A 3 40.19 -3.92 -2.42
N THR A 4 39.47 -4.93 -1.98
CA THR A 4 38.11 -5.20 -2.48
C THR A 4 37.16 -4.12 -1.98
N LEU A 5 36.66 -3.30 -2.89
CA LEU A 5 35.61 -2.31 -2.60
C LEU A 5 34.26 -3.04 -2.45
N ARG A 6 33.56 -2.82 -1.33
CA ARG A 6 32.20 -3.32 -1.10
C ARG A 6 31.24 -2.15 -1.02
N VAL A 7 30.16 -2.21 -1.80
CA VAL A 7 29.11 -1.19 -1.82
C VAL A 7 27.78 -1.85 -1.49
N LEU A 8 27.04 -1.26 -0.56
CA LEU A 8 25.67 -1.63 -0.28
C LEU A 8 24.74 -0.78 -1.15
N TRP A 9 23.90 -1.44 -1.95
CA TRP A 9 22.90 -0.77 -2.78
C TRP A 9 21.51 -1.00 -2.18
N THR A 10 20.69 0.05 -2.19
CA THR A 10 19.26 -0.05 -1.84
C THR A 10 18.45 0.09 -3.11
N ILE A 11 17.62 -0.91 -3.42
CA ILE A 11 16.66 -0.85 -4.52
C ILE A 11 15.34 -0.35 -3.92
N ALA A 12 14.87 0.81 -4.38
CA ALA A 12 13.56 1.34 -4.05
C ALA A 12 12.61 1.20 -5.26
N PRO A 13 11.35 0.83 -5.06
CA PRO A 13 10.39 0.79 -6.15
C PRO A 13 10.14 2.21 -6.68
N ALA A 14 10.20 2.38 -8.01
CA ALA A 14 9.96 3.68 -8.65
C ALA A 14 8.49 4.11 -8.60
N ILE A 15 7.57 3.17 -8.43
CA ILE A 15 6.13 3.39 -8.32
C ILE A 15 5.54 2.56 -7.19
N ALA A 16 4.39 2.96 -6.67
CA ALA A 16 3.65 2.15 -5.72
C ALA A 16 3.33 0.75 -6.30
N PRO A 17 3.34 -0.31 -5.47
CA PRO A 17 3.04 -1.67 -5.90
C PRO A 17 1.71 -1.74 -6.66
N ARG A 18 1.61 -2.64 -7.64
CA ARG A 18 0.36 -2.90 -8.38
C ARG A 18 -0.13 -4.32 -8.14
N PRO A 19 -0.72 -4.60 -6.97
CA PRO A 19 -1.09 -5.96 -6.62
C PRO A 19 -2.18 -6.49 -7.54
N PHE A 20 -2.09 -7.78 -7.83
CA PHE A 20 -3.04 -8.51 -8.68
C PHE A 20 -4.04 -9.24 -7.79
N ILE A 21 -5.25 -8.70 -7.67
CA ILE A 21 -6.25 -9.14 -6.67
C ILE A 21 -7.57 -9.39 -7.37
N ASN A 22 -8.37 -10.34 -6.87
CA ASN A 22 -9.72 -10.58 -7.38
C ASN A 22 -10.60 -9.34 -7.16
N CYS A 23 -11.10 -8.77 -8.26
CA CYS A 23 -12.05 -7.68 -8.24
C CYS A 23 -13.47 -8.22 -8.33
N ASN A 24 -14.25 -8.02 -7.27
CA ASN A 24 -15.66 -8.43 -7.20
C ASN A 24 -16.54 -7.83 -8.31
N ARG A 25 -16.24 -6.62 -8.80
CA ARG A 25 -16.98 -5.99 -9.91
C ARG A 25 -16.58 -6.54 -11.28
N CYS A 26 -15.33 -6.92 -11.47
CA CYS A 26 -14.86 -7.50 -12.74
C CYS A 26 -15.00 -9.02 -12.81
N GLY A 27 -15.26 -9.68 -11.68
CA GLY A 27 -15.38 -11.14 -11.60
C GLY A 27 -14.05 -11.89 -11.78
N GLY A 28 -12.91 -11.29 -11.43
CA GLY A 28 -11.62 -11.95 -11.58
C GLY A 28 -10.42 -11.09 -11.18
N PHE A 29 -9.21 -11.67 -11.28
CA PHE A 29 -7.98 -10.96 -10.92
C PHE A 29 -7.73 -9.76 -11.83
N ARG A 30 -7.45 -8.61 -11.22
CA ARG A 30 -7.13 -7.37 -11.89
C ARG A 30 -5.99 -6.67 -11.15
N PRO A 31 -5.14 -5.91 -11.85
CA PRO A 31 -4.16 -5.09 -11.19
C PRO A 31 -4.86 -3.89 -10.55
N TYR A 32 -4.45 -3.55 -9.35
CA TYR A 32 -4.90 -2.36 -8.65
C TYR A 32 -3.80 -1.29 -8.69
N LYS A 33 -4.17 -0.05 -8.99
CA LYS A 33 -3.27 1.11 -8.94
C LYS A 33 -3.48 1.86 -7.64
N CYS A 34 -2.38 2.35 -7.05
CA CYS A 34 -2.47 3.27 -5.92
C CYS A 34 -3.24 4.53 -6.34
N SER A 35 -4.16 4.98 -5.50
CA SER A 35 -4.90 6.23 -5.74
C SER A 35 -4.28 7.45 -5.06
N GLU A 36 -3.18 7.25 -4.32
CA GLU A 36 -2.48 8.26 -3.53
C GLU A 36 -3.35 8.93 -2.45
N LYS A 37 -4.49 8.30 -2.13
CA LYS A 37 -5.43 8.77 -1.11
C LYS A 37 -5.43 7.81 0.07
N PHE A 38 -5.42 8.38 1.27
CA PHE A 38 -5.58 7.63 2.50
C PHE A 38 -7.01 7.77 3.02
N ARG A 39 -7.55 6.67 3.55
CA ARG A 39 -8.69 6.70 4.45
C ARG A 39 -8.16 6.60 5.86
N VAL A 40 -8.46 7.59 6.68
CA VAL A 40 -8.13 7.59 8.10
C VAL A 40 -9.41 7.46 8.89
N ASN A 41 -9.44 6.54 9.85
CA ASN A 41 -10.54 6.39 10.78
C ASN A 41 -9.99 6.47 12.21
N ALA A 42 -10.67 7.23 13.07
CA ALA A 42 -10.29 7.38 14.46
C ALA A 42 -11.47 6.95 15.35
N ASN A 43 -11.17 6.13 16.36
CA ASN A 43 -12.12 5.75 17.39
C ASN A 43 -11.43 5.85 18.76
N GLY A 44 -11.75 6.93 19.48
CA GLY A 44 -11.08 7.29 20.72
C GLY A 44 -9.58 7.53 20.49
N LYS A 45 -8.74 6.69 21.10
CA LYS A 45 -7.28 6.78 20.97
C LYS A 45 -6.70 5.89 19.84
N ARG A 46 -7.54 5.10 19.16
CA ARG A 46 -7.10 4.15 18.14
C ARG A 46 -7.33 4.71 16.75
N ILE A 47 -6.34 4.55 15.88
CA ILE A 47 -6.35 5.01 14.50
C ILE A 47 -6.16 3.81 13.57
N ASP A 48 -6.99 3.77 12.54
CA ASP A 48 -6.85 2.89 11.39
C ASP A 48 -6.54 3.74 10.15
N VAL A 49 -5.51 3.35 9.39
CA VAL A 49 -5.13 4.02 8.14
C VAL A 49 -5.08 2.98 7.03
N TRP A 50 -5.84 3.24 5.96
CA TRP A 50 -5.77 2.48 4.73
C TRP A 50 -5.28 3.36 3.59
N LEU A 51 -4.35 2.84 2.80
CA LEU A 51 -4.06 3.37 1.47
C LEU A 51 -5.10 2.84 0.49
N ILE A 52 -5.76 3.74 -0.22
CA ILE A 52 -6.82 3.37 -1.16
C ILE A 52 -6.18 3.02 -2.51
N TYR A 53 -6.55 1.85 -3.01
CA TYR A 53 -6.23 1.35 -4.34
C TYR A 53 -7.48 1.33 -5.21
N ARG A 54 -7.28 1.41 -6.52
CA ARG A 54 -8.35 1.37 -7.54
C ARG A 54 -8.08 0.28 -8.56
N CYS A 55 -9.11 -0.54 -8.85
CA CYS A 55 -9.04 -1.53 -9.91
C CYS A 55 -8.76 -0.81 -11.24
N SER A 56 -7.77 -1.27 -12.00
CA SER A 56 -7.45 -0.66 -13.29
C SER A 56 -8.54 -0.81 -14.34
N GLY A 57 -9.47 -1.76 -14.17
CA GLY A 57 -10.53 -2.05 -15.13
C GLY A 57 -11.88 -1.40 -14.83
N CYS A 58 -12.22 -1.16 -13.56
CA CYS A 58 -13.54 -0.67 -13.16
C CYS A 58 -13.54 0.38 -12.05
N GLU A 59 -12.36 0.84 -11.62
CA GLU A 59 -12.18 1.85 -10.58
C GLU A 59 -12.80 1.50 -9.20
N ASN A 60 -13.15 0.23 -8.98
CA ASN A 60 -13.56 -0.26 -7.68
C ASN A 60 -12.44 -0.05 -6.65
N SER A 61 -12.80 0.37 -5.44
CA SER A 61 -11.83 0.61 -4.38
C SER A 61 -11.45 -0.68 -3.65
N TRP A 62 -10.17 -0.81 -3.32
CA TRP A 62 -9.65 -1.76 -2.36
C TRP A 62 -8.80 -1.01 -1.34
N ASN A 63 -8.93 -1.35 -0.05
CA ASN A 63 -8.22 -0.68 1.02
C ASN A 63 -7.04 -1.54 1.47
N PHE A 64 -5.83 -1.04 1.27
CA PHE A 64 -4.62 -1.68 1.78
C PHE A 64 -4.29 -1.11 3.16
N THR A 65 -4.31 -1.97 4.19
CA THR A 65 -4.04 -1.55 5.57
C THR A 65 -2.59 -1.12 5.72
N ILE A 66 -2.38 0.11 6.22
CA ILE A 66 -1.06 0.65 6.58
C ILE A 66 -0.91 0.61 8.10
N LEU A 67 -1.92 1.11 8.82
CA LEU A 67 -1.98 1.08 10.27
C LEU A 67 -3.29 0.41 10.67
N GLU A 68 -3.19 -0.61 11.52
CA GLU A 68 -4.35 -1.24 12.12
C GLU A 68 -4.37 -0.94 13.61
N ARG A 69 -5.41 -0.22 14.03
CA ARG A 69 -5.77 0.04 15.42
C ARG A 69 -4.62 0.55 16.30
N GLN A 70 -3.75 1.38 15.74
CA GLN A 70 -2.60 1.94 16.42
C GLN A 70 -3.01 3.03 17.42
N ASN A 71 -2.35 3.11 18.57
CA ASN A 71 -2.57 4.23 19.48
C ASN A 71 -2.04 5.50 18.83
N ARG A 72 -2.73 6.63 19.01
CA ARG A 72 -2.25 7.93 18.51
C ARG A 72 -0.87 8.34 19.02
N HIS A 73 -0.37 7.72 20.09
CA HIS A 73 0.96 7.96 20.65
C HIS A 73 2.05 7.08 20.01
N ASP A 74 1.67 6.06 19.24
CA ASP A 74 2.56 5.08 18.62
C ASP A 74 2.74 5.34 17.10
N ILE A 75 2.14 6.41 16.58
CA ILE A 75 2.17 6.83 15.17
C ILE A 75 3.00 8.10 15.03
#